data_AF-A0A061ITZ3-F1
#
_entry.id   AF-A0A061ITZ3-F1
#
_cell.length_a   1.000
_cell.length_b   1.000
_cell.length_c   1.000
_cell.angle_alpha   90.00
_cell.angle_beta   90.00
_cell.angle_gamma   90.00
#
_symmetry.space_group_name_H-M   'P 1'
#
loop_
_entity.id
_entity.type
_entity.pdbx_description
1 polymer ?
#
loop_
_entity_poly.entity_id
_entity_poly.type
_entity_poly.pdbx_seq_one_letter_code
_entity_poly.pdbx_strand_id
1 'polypeptide(L)'
;MLTPHQLDLVERAFRSLDTKGDGLLRLEDIIRVFDVSRHPRVKEGVMAPSAVSEMLTYQFGESVKKQNGVAFDVFMRFHERMAAEAENERVSVPEGFLTATIEGVWRLGNLLEPTFIRPVIPVEGFPSGIYATQLMSLVWPDPSSPPGSYVLRVVRDVVQPHFSRGDLPSQLRGFFAYPAELAGMTLIEVPSQISMQRWLDFVWEYGEGKYAVVPSTVSALVDLETVPEYLRELIVEPETVKQLPSVRFIPTLKALNPMYKRTSDEYGYGVPEEVKRIHHWKFKTYDGTAYGLIYHGRLEKFTKMLYGQSQSTAASGINI
;
A
#
# COMPACT_ATOMS: atom_id res chain seq x y z
N MET A 1 -32.70 14.61 -3.58
CA MET A 1 -31.84 15.01 -2.43
C MET A 1 -30.99 13.81 -2.00
N LEU A 2 -29.78 14.03 -1.47
CA LEU A 2 -28.91 12.93 -1.02
C LEU A 2 -29.44 12.29 0.27
N THR A 3 -29.34 10.96 0.37
CA THR A 3 -29.70 10.21 1.59
C THR A 3 -28.57 10.33 2.64
N PRO A 4 -28.84 10.08 3.94
CA PRO A 4 -27.81 10.11 4.98
C PRO A 4 -26.61 9.20 4.68
N HIS A 5 -26.87 8.05 4.07
CA HIS A 5 -25.82 7.12 3.65
C HIS A 5 -24.95 7.68 2.52
N GLN A 6 -25.56 8.34 1.53
CA GLN A 6 -24.83 8.99 0.44
C GLN A 6 -24.00 10.18 0.94
N LEU A 7 -24.51 10.92 1.93
CA LEU A 7 -23.75 11.99 2.58
C LEU A 7 -22.48 11.45 3.26
N ASP A 8 -22.58 10.34 3.98
CA ASP A 8 -21.42 9.66 4.59
C ASP A 8 -20.42 9.20 3.51
N LEU A 9 -20.88 8.66 2.38
CA LEU A 9 -19.99 8.28 1.27
C LEU A 9 -19.26 9.48 0.66
N VAL A 10 -19.95 10.60 0.46
CA VAL A 10 -19.35 11.84 -0.05
C VAL A 10 -18.33 12.40 0.94
N GLU A 11 -18.64 12.34 2.24
CA GLU A 11 -17.72 12.75 3.30
C GLU A 11 -16.47 11.86 3.35
N ARG A 12 -16.62 10.53 3.28
CA ARG A 12 -15.49 9.59 3.18
C ARG A 12 -14.65 9.85 1.93
N ALA A 13 -15.29 10.10 0.79
CA ALA A 13 -14.60 10.45 -0.45
C ALA A 13 -13.74 11.71 -0.27
N PHE A 14 -14.34 12.76 0.30
CA PHE A 14 -13.66 14.02 0.57
C PHE A 14 -12.46 13.83 1.49
N ARG A 15 -12.64 13.15 2.63
CA ARG A 15 -11.56 12.88 3.59
C ARG A 15 -10.42 12.06 2.98
N SER A 16 -10.73 11.10 2.10
CA SER A 16 -9.70 10.30 1.42
C SER A 16 -8.86 11.11 0.43
N LEU A 17 -9.39 12.24 -0.06
CA LEU A 17 -8.71 13.16 -0.99
C LEU A 17 -7.98 14.28 -0.25
N ASP A 18 -8.48 14.69 0.92
CA ASP A 18 -7.88 15.72 1.78
C ASP A 18 -6.69 15.16 2.57
N THR A 19 -5.64 14.79 1.83
CA THR A 19 -4.39 14.30 2.43
C THR A 19 -3.80 15.32 3.41
N LYS A 20 -3.95 16.62 3.14
CA LYS A 20 -3.39 17.68 3.98
C LYS A 20 -4.20 17.97 5.23
N GLY A 21 -5.45 17.53 5.31
CA GLY A 21 -6.34 17.84 6.42
C GLY A 21 -6.60 19.34 6.58
N ASP A 22 -6.43 20.13 5.51
CA ASP A 22 -6.67 21.57 5.50
C ASP A 22 -8.11 21.91 5.06
N GLY A 23 -8.93 20.89 4.76
CA GLY A 23 -10.30 21.03 4.31
C GLY A 23 -10.43 21.51 2.86
N LEU A 24 -9.34 21.48 2.07
CA LEU A 24 -9.30 21.94 0.69
C LEU A 24 -8.72 20.89 -0.25
N LEU A 25 -9.54 20.40 -1.18
CA LEU A 25 -9.08 19.46 -2.19
C LEU A 25 -8.40 20.16 -3.36
N ARG A 26 -7.25 19.66 -3.78
CA ARG A 26 -6.60 20.13 -5.01
C ARG A 26 -7.25 19.47 -6.22
N LEU A 27 -7.37 20.25 -7.29
CA LEU A 27 -7.96 19.75 -8.54
C LEU A 27 -7.17 18.57 -9.13
N GLU A 28 -5.84 18.62 -9.01
CA GLU A 28 -4.94 17.54 -9.42
C GLU A 28 -5.23 16.21 -8.71
N ASP A 29 -5.49 16.25 -7.40
CA ASP A 29 -5.81 15.06 -6.61
C ASP A 29 -7.19 14.51 -6.95
N ILE A 30 -8.18 15.39 -7.17
CA ILE A 30 -9.52 15.01 -7.64
C ILE A 30 -9.43 14.26 -8.97
N ILE A 31 -8.77 14.84 -9.97
CA ILE A 31 -8.66 14.25 -11.32
C ILE A 31 -7.90 12.92 -11.27
N ARG A 32 -6.84 12.82 -10.46
CA ARG A 32 -6.04 11.60 -10.33
C ARG A 32 -6.85 10.42 -9.77
N VAL A 33 -7.75 10.68 -8.83
CA VAL A 33 -8.51 9.63 -8.14
C VAL A 33 -9.82 9.31 -8.86
N PHE A 34 -10.42 10.29 -9.53
CA PHE A 34 -11.72 10.12 -10.19
C PHE A 34 -11.69 9.03 -11.26
N ASP A 35 -12.51 8.00 -11.09
CA ASP A 35 -12.64 6.93 -12.06
C ASP A 35 -13.63 7.30 -13.16
N VAL A 36 -13.08 7.88 -14.23
CA VAL A 36 -13.82 8.29 -15.43
C VAL A 36 -14.65 7.14 -16.03
N SER A 37 -14.18 5.89 -15.93
CA SER A 37 -14.90 4.73 -16.50
C SER A 37 -16.18 4.38 -15.75
N ARG A 38 -16.30 4.82 -14.49
CA ARG A 38 -17.45 4.59 -13.63
C ARG A 38 -18.49 5.70 -13.73
N HIS A 39 -18.21 6.77 -14.46
CA HIS A 39 -19.16 7.85 -14.69
C HIS A 39 -20.34 7.36 -15.56
N PRO A 40 -21.62 7.61 -15.18
CA PRO A 40 -22.77 7.05 -15.88
C PRO A 40 -22.82 7.39 -17.37
N ARG A 41 -22.64 8.67 -17.72
CA ARG A 41 -22.66 9.13 -19.12
C ARG A 41 -21.52 8.57 -19.97
N VAL A 42 -20.40 8.17 -19.34
CA VAL A 42 -19.29 7.50 -20.03
C VAL A 42 -19.63 6.03 -20.25
N LYS A 43 -20.19 5.37 -19.24
CA LYS A 43 -20.67 3.98 -19.31
C LYS A 43 -21.75 3.79 -20.38
N GLU A 44 -22.59 4.79 -20.57
CA GLU A 44 -23.64 4.82 -21.59
C GLU A 44 -23.14 5.26 -22.98
N GLY A 45 -21.88 5.69 -23.10
CA GLY A 45 -21.29 6.13 -24.37
C GLY A 45 -21.74 7.52 -24.83
N VAL A 46 -22.45 8.28 -23.99
CA VAL A 46 -22.93 9.64 -24.27
C VAL A 46 -21.80 10.67 -24.11
N MET A 47 -20.83 10.39 -23.24
CA MET A 47 -19.72 11.28 -22.91
C MET A 47 -18.38 10.59 -23.15
N ALA A 48 -17.45 11.29 -23.81
CA ALA A 48 -16.08 10.81 -23.98
C ALA A 48 -15.31 10.88 -22.65
N PRO A 49 -14.44 9.91 -22.32
CA PRO A 49 -13.62 9.95 -21.11
C PRO A 49 -12.81 11.23 -20.93
N SER A 50 -12.28 11.80 -22.02
CA SER A 50 -11.52 13.07 -21.98
C SER A 50 -12.37 14.27 -21.54
N ALA A 51 -13.66 14.27 -21.86
CA ALA A 51 -14.57 15.36 -21.52
C ALA A 51 -14.89 15.42 -20.02
N VAL A 52 -14.71 14.31 -19.28
CA VAL A 52 -14.95 14.28 -17.82
C VAL A 52 -13.94 15.16 -17.08
N SER A 53 -12.66 15.14 -17.48
CA SER A 53 -11.64 16.00 -16.86
C SER A 53 -11.93 17.49 -17.08
N GLU A 54 -12.43 17.85 -18.26
CA GLU A 54 -12.87 19.22 -18.57
C GLU A 54 -14.10 19.60 -17.74
N MET A 55 -15.07 18.68 -17.60
CA MET A 55 -16.25 18.87 -16.75
C MET A 55 -15.85 19.15 -15.29
N LEU A 56 -14.98 18.33 -14.71
CA LEU A 56 -14.51 18.52 -13.33
C LEU A 56 -13.77 19.85 -13.17
N THR A 57 -12.92 20.20 -14.15
CA THR A 57 -12.21 21.48 -14.15
C THR A 57 -13.17 22.67 -14.23
N TYR A 58 -14.22 22.56 -15.04
CA TYR A 58 -15.24 23.60 -15.16
C TYR A 58 -16.05 23.74 -13.86
N GLN A 59 -16.52 22.64 -13.28
CA GLN A 59 -17.36 22.64 -12.09
C GLN A 59 -16.62 23.10 -10.83
N PHE A 60 -15.35 22.71 -10.69
CA PHE A 60 -14.53 23.07 -9.52
C PHE A 60 -13.67 24.32 -9.74
N GLY A 61 -13.51 24.80 -10.97
CA GLY A 61 -12.59 25.87 -11.34
C GLY A 61 -12.86 27.20 -10.62
N GLU A 62 -14.12 27.53 -10.33
CA GLU A 62 -14.44 28.74 -9.55
C GLU A 62 -13.96 28.67 -8.10
N SER A 63 -14.10 27.50 -7.46
CA SER A 63 -13.63 27.30 -6.09
C SER A 63 -12.11 27.39 -6.03
N VAL A 64 -11.43 26.72 -6.98
CA VAL A 64 -9.96 26.74 -7.08
C VAL A 64 -9.43 28.16 -7.27
N LYS A 65 -10.08 28.99 -8.11
CA LYS A 65 -9.68 30.39 -8.28
C LYS A 65 -9.83 31.25 -7.03
N LYS A 66 -10.82 30.96 -6.19
CA LYS A 66 -11.14 31.77 -4.99
C LYS A 66 -10.33 31.35 -3.77
N GLN A 67 -10.18 30.04 -3.55
CA GLN A 67 -9.67 29.47 -2.30
C GLN A 67 -8.44 28.58 -2.51
N ASN A 68 -7.92 28.50 -3.74
CA ASN A 68 -6.81 27.62 -4.11
C ASN A 68 -7.09 26.12 -3.83
N GLY A 69 -8.37 25.75 -3.80
CA GLY A 69 -8.85 24.39 -3.56
C GLY A 69 -10.36 24.28 -3.63
N VAL A 70 -10.87 23.05 -3.50
CA VAL A 70 -12.28 22.72 -3.48
C VAL A 70 -12.68 22.41 -2.04
N ALA A 71 -13.50 23.28 -1.45
CA ALA A 71 -14.05 23.07 -0.12
C ALA A 71 -15.17 22.01 -0.13
N PHE A 72 -15.47 21.47 1.04
CA PHE A 72 -16.46 20.40 1.21
C PHE A 72 -17.86 20.80 0.73
N ASP A 73 -18.27 22.05 0.91
CA ASP A 73 -19.57 22.55 0.47
C ASP A 73 -19.73 22.53 -1.06
N VAL A 74 -18.68 22.92 -1.80
CA VAL A 74 -18.65 22.86 -3.26
C VAL A 74 -18.65 21.41 -3.73
N PHE A 75 -17.87 20.55 -3.06
CA PHE A 75 -17.85 19.12 -3.33
C PHE A 75 -19.21 18.46 -3.08
N MET A 76 -19.92 18.86 -2.04
CA MET A 76 -21.27 18.39 -1.73
C MET A 76 -22.27 18.82 -2.81
N ARG A 77 -22.24 20.10 -3.21
CA ARG A 77 -23.12 20.63 -4.26
C ARG A 77 -22.92 19.92 -5.60
N PHE A 78 -21.72 19.47 -5.91
CA PHE A 78 -21.47 18.63 -7.10
C PHE A 78 -22.29 17.34 -7.05
N HIS A 79 -22.32 16.65 -5.91
CA HIS A 79 -23.09 15.43 -5.72
C HIS A 79 -24.60 15.67 -5.66
N GLU A 80 -25.04 16.80 -5.07
CA GLU A 80 -26.45 17.20 -5.10
C GLU A 80 -26.95 17.46 -6.53
N ARG A 81 -26.12 18.07 -7.39
CA ARG A 81 -26.45 18.25 -8.81
C ARG A 81 -26.54 16.90 -9.54
N MET A 82 -25.60 15.99 -9.28
CA MET A 82 -25.64 14.63 -9.84
C MET A 82 -26.92 13.90 -9.43
N ALA A 83 -27.35 14.05 -8.17
CA ALA A 83 -28.61 13.49 -7.70
C ALA A 83 -29.83 14.10 -8.40
N ALA A 84 -29.85 15.43 -8.58
CA ALA A 84 -30.93 16.12 -9.30
C ALA A 84 -31.01 15.73 -10.78
N GLU A 85 -29.85 15.52 -11.44
CA GLU A 85 -29.79 15.01 -12.81
C GLU A 85 -30.35 13.58 -12.91
N ALA A 86 -29.97 12.69 -11.99
CA ALA A 86 -30.50 11.32 -11.95
C ALA A 86 -32.01 11.25 -11.72
N GLU A 87 -32.57 12.15 -10.90
CA GLU A 87 -34.02 12.28 -10.71
C GLU A 87 -34.72 12.72 -12.02
N ASN A 88 -34.14 13.68 -12.75
CA ASN A 88 -34.69 14.16 -14.02
C ASN A 88 -34.66 13.10 -15.13
N GLU A 89 -33.62 12.26 -15.17
CA GLU A 89 -33.47 11.18 -16.15
C GLU A 89 -34.34 9.94 -15.85
N ARG A 90 -35.16 9.98 -14.78
CA ARG A 90 -36.12 8.92 -14.38
C ARG A 90 -35.48 7.54 -14.23
N VAL A 91 -34.29 7.48 -13.64
CA VAL A 91 -33.63 6.20 -13.33
C VAL A 91 -34.54 5.34 -12.44
N SER A 92 -34.73 4.06 -12.79
CA SER A 92 -35.70 3.16 -12.14
C SER A 92 -35.46 2.96 -10.63
N VAL A 93 -34.21 3.06 -10.18
CA VAL A 93 -33.80 3.00 -8.77
C VAL A 93 -32.74 4.08 -8.50
N PRO A 94 -33.14 5.33 -8.21
CA PRO A 94 -32.22 6.46 -8.08
C PRO A 94 -31.20 6.28 -6.94
N GLU A 95 -31.63 5.76 -5.80
CA GLU A 95 -30.77 5.63 -4.61
C GLU A 95 -29.61 4.65 -4.84
N GLY A 96 -29.91 3.43 -5.30
CA GLY A 96 -28.89 2.42 -5.57
C GLY A 96 -27.94 2.82 -6.70
N PHE A 97 -28.46 3.52 -7.72
CA PHE A 97 -27.66 4.06 -8.81
C PHE A 97 -26.68 5.14 -8.32
N LEU A 98 -27.14 6.10 -7.52
CA LEU A 98 -26.28 7.17 -6.99
C LEU A 98 -25.23 6.62 -6.02
N THR A 99 -25.61 5.70 -5.12
CA THR A 99 -24.67 5.04 -4.21
C THR A 99 -23.56 4.32 -4.99
N ALA A 100 -23.92 3.47 -5.95
CA ALA A 100 -22.95 2.75 -6.77
C ALA A 100 -22.09 3.69 -7.62
N THR A 101 -22.66 4.82 -8.06
CA THR A 101 -21.93 5.84 -8.82
C THR A 101 -20.88 6.51 -7.94
N ILE A 102 -21.27 7.02 -6.75
CA ILE A 102 -20.37 7.68 -5.79
C ILE A 102 -19.24 6.72 -5.37
N GLU A 103 -19.57 5.49 -5.00
CA GLU A 103 -18.57 4.47 -4.63
C GLU A 103 -17.61 4.16 -5.79
N GLY A 104 -18.14 4.06 -7.01
CA GLY A 104 -17.39 3.74 -8.21
C GLY A 104 -16.45 4.85 -8.64
N VAL A 105 -16.96 6.07 -8.80
CA VAL A 105 -16.17 7.22 -9.28
C VAL A 105 -15.08 7.63 -8.29
N TRP A 106 -15.30 7.47 -6.98
CA TRP A 106 -14.29 7.78 -5.95
C TRP A 106 -13.51 6.56 -5.46
N ARG A 107 -13.77 5.37 -6.04
CA ARG A 107 -13.11 4.11 -5.68
C ARG A 107 -13.13 3.88 -4.16
N LEU A 108 -14.28 4.10 -3.53
CA LEU A 108 -14.43 4.05 -2.07
C LEU A 108 -14.29 2.64 -1.52
N GLY A 109 -14.72 1.62 -2.28
CA GLY A 109 -14.57 0.21 -1.88
C GLY A 109 -13.13 -0.26 -1.69
N ASN A 110 -12.14 0.52 -2.15
CA ASN A 110 -10.73 0.20 -2.00
C ASN A 110 -10.08 0.91 -0.81
N LEU A 111 -10.80 1.77 -0.09
CA LEU A 111 -10.24 2.51 1.05
C LEU A 111 -10.09 1.59 2.26
N LEU A 112 -9.00 1.77 3.00
CA LEU A 112 -8.74 1.00 4.21
C LEU A 112 -9.42 1.65 5.41
N GLU A 113 -10.37 0.96 6.04
CA GLU A 113 -10.95 1.42 7.30
C GLU A 113 -10.02 1.08 8.49
N PRO A 114 -9.93 1.95 9.52
CA PRO A 114 -10.64 3.20 9.71
C PRO A 114 -9.91 4.41 9.12
N THR A 115 -8.72 4.20 8.53
CA THR A 115 -7.80 5.30 8.17
C THR A 115 -8.12 5.97 6.84
N PHE A 116 -9.05 5.44 6.05
CA PHE A 116 -9.38 5.89 4.69
C PHE A 116 -8.16 6.05 3.77
N ILE A 117 -7.08 5.33 4.08
CA ILE A 117 -5.87 5.31 3.26
C ILE A 117 -6.19 4.56 1.98
N ARG A 118 -5.72 5.10 0.86
CA ARG A 118 -5.82 4.43 -0.43
C ARG A 118 -4.62 3.50 -0.58
N PRO A 119 -4.83 2.17 -0.68
CA PRO A 119 -3.73 1.24 -0.73
C PRO A 119 -3.03 1.31 -2.09
N VAL A 120 -1.69 1.27 -2.08
CA VAL A 120 -0.86 1.28 -3.31
C VAL A 120 -0.87 -0.10 -3.99
N ILE A 121 -1.07 -1.16 -3.21
CA ILE A 121 -1.25 -2.53 -3.69
C ILE A 121 -2.66 -3.03 -3.37
N PRO A 122 -3.25 -3.92 -4.18
CA PRO A 122 -4.49 -4.59 -3.81
C PRO A 122 -4.42 -5.17 -2.39
N VAL A 123 -5.54 -5.15 -1.68
CA VAL A 123 -5.59 -5.69 -0.32
C VAL A 123 -5.45 -7.20 -0.32
N GLU A 124 -5.90 -7.84 -1.40
CA GLU A 124 -5.80 -9.27 -1.63
C GLU A 124 -4.38 -9.69 -1.99
N GLY A 125 -3.93 -10.79 -1.37
CA GLY A 125 -2.63 -11.37 -1.63
C GLY A 125 -1.51 -10.76 -0.81
N PHE A 126 -0.33 -11.33 -0.97
CA PHE A 126 0.84 -10.95 -0.18
C PHE A 126 1.60 -9.80 -0.82
N PRO A 127 2.26 -8.96 0.01
CA PRO A 127 3.22 -7.98 -0.48
C PRO A 127 4.32 -8.61 -1.35
N SER A 128 4.72 -7.90 -2.41
CA SER A 128 5.74 -8.35 -3.36
C SER A 128 6.72 -7.24 -3.71
N GLY A 129 7.89 -7.60 -4.26
CA GLY A 129 8.92 -6.64 -4.64
C GLY A 129 9.42 -5.83 -3.45
N ILE A 130 9.51 -4.51 -3.61
CA ILE A 130 9.96 -3.58 -2.55
C ILE A 130 9.06 -3.62 -1.31
N TYR A 131 7.76 -3.87 -1.51
CA TYR A 131 6.75 -3.87 -0.44
C TYR A 131 6.83 -5.13 0.44
N ALA A 132 7.49 -6.21 -0.02
CA ALA A 132 7.74 -7.40 0.80
C ALA A 132 8.88 -7.19 1.82
N THR A 133 9.70 -6.16 1.63
CA THR A 133 10.86 -5.87 2.48
C THR A 133 10.73 -4.56 3.25
N GLN A 134 9.94 -3.61 2.73
CA GLN A 134 9.75 -2.31 3.34
C GLN A 134 8.77 -2.42 4.52
N LEU A 135 9.24 -2.06 5.72
CA LEU A 135 8.38 -2.02 6.90
C LEU A 135 7.21 -1.06 6.70
N MET A 136 6.05 -1.46 7.23
CA MET A 136 4.87 -0.62 7.32
C MET A 136 4.91 0.19 8.60
N SER A 137 4.16 1.27 8.61
CA SER A 137 3.91 2.09 9.80
C SER A 137 2.60 1.66 10.46
N LEU A 138 2.54 1.78 11.79
CA LEU A 138 1.30 1.66 12.55
C LEU A 138 0.61 3.02 12.55
N VAL A 139 -0.64 3.08 12.11
CA VAL A 139 -1.37 4.35 11.90
C VAL A 139 -2.78 4.29 12.44
N TRP A 140 -3.31 5.39 12.98
CA TRP A 140 -4.70 5.47 13.43
C TRP A 140 -5.23 6.91 13.39
N PRO A 141 -6.55 7.12 13.28
CA PRO A 141 -7.14 8.45 13.34
C PRO A 141 -6.88 9.13 14.69
N ASP A 142 -6.51 10.41 14.68
CA ASP A 142 -6.35 11.18 15.90
C ASP A 142 -7.72 11.45 16.57
N PRO A 143 -7.95 11.01 17.82
CA PRO A 143 -9.23 11.19 18.49
C PRO A 143 -9.51 12.67 18.85
N SER A 144 -8.48 13.51 18.91
CA SER A 144 -8.58 14.94 19.20
C SER A 144 -8.74 15.82 17.95
N SER A 145 -8.79 15.23 16.75
CA SER A 145 -8.89 15.98 15.51
C SER A 145 -10.21 16.76 15.45
N PRO A 146 -10.20 18.08 15.12
CA PRO A 146 -11.42 18.84 14.96
C PRO A 146 -12.38 18.24 13.91
N PRO A 147 -13.69 18.50 14.01
CA PRO A 147 -14.66 18.04 13.02
C PRO A 147 -14.28 18.58 11.63
N GLY A 148 -14.02 17.67 10.69
CA GLY A 148 -13.66 18.01 9.31
C GLY A 148 -12.16 17.99 8.99
N SER A 149 -11.27 17.91 9.98
CA SER A 149 -9.85 17.62 9.73
C SER A 149 -9.56 16.14 9.89
N TYR A 150 -8.80 15.58 8.96
CA TYR A 150 -8.44 14.17 8.96
C TYR A 150 -6.94 14.00 9.22
N VAL A 151 -6.58 13.87 10.49
CA VAL A 151 -5.20 13.75 10.94
C VAL A 151 -4.96 12.34 11.46
N LEU A 152 -3.86 11.72 11.02
CA LEU A 152 -3.47 10.40 11.48
C LEU A 152 -2.30 10.50 12.46
N ARG A 153 -2.32 9.68 13.49
CA ARG A 153 -1.12 9.38 14.28
C ARG A 153 -0.35 8.26 13.63
N VAL A 154 0.98 8.31 13.72
CA VAL A 154 1.86 7.32 13.10
C VAL A 154 3.02 6.94 14.01
N VAL A 155 3.29 5.65 14.10
CA VAL A 155 4.59 5.12 14.53
C VAL A 155 5.23 4.48 13.30
N ARG A 156 6.36 5.05 12.85
CA ARG A 156 6.98 4.67 11.58
C ARG A 156 7.75 3.37 11.67
N ASP A 157 7.66 2.57 10.60
CA ASP A 157 8.54 1.42 10.33
C ASP A 157 8.55 0.37 11.47
N VAL A 158 7.39 0.12 12.07
CA VAL A 158 7.22 -0.83 13.18
C VAL A 158 6.43 -2.07 12.81
N VAL A 159 6.01 -2.25 11.56
CA VAL A 159 5.16 -3.39 11.17
C VAL A 159 5.78 -4.19 10.03
N GLN A 160 5.82 -5.52 10.17
CA GLN A 160 6.32 -6.41 9.12
C GLN A 160 5.31 -6.56 7.97
N PRO A 161 5.74 -6.46 6.70
CA PRO A 161 4.86 -6.64 5.53
C PRO A 161 4.80 -8.10 5.07
N HIS A 162 4.49 -9.01 5.98
CA HIS A 162 4.57 -10.46 5.75
C HIS A 162 3.22 -11.17 5.74
N PHE A 163 2.12 -10.42 5.83
CA PHE A 163 0.74 -10.92 5.78
C PHE A 163 -0.05 -10.21 4.69
N SER A 164 -1.17 -10.80 4.26
CA SER A 164 -2.11 -10.12 3.37
C SER A 164 -3.05 -9.25 4.19
N ARG A 165 -3.23 -7.97 3.80
CA ARG A 165 -4.24 -7.11 4.44
C ARG A 165 -5.67 -7.66 4.22
N GLY A 166 -5.90 -8.43 3.17
CA GLY A 166 -7.17 -9.09 2.89
C GLY A 166 -7.57 -10.13 3.93
N ASP A 167 -6.61 -10.74 4.61
CA ASP A 167 -6.85 -11.71 5.69
C ASP A 167 -7.33 -11.04 7.00
N LEU A 168 -7.20 -9.72 7.10
CA LEU A 168 -7.71 -8.94 8.22
C LEU A 168 -9.18 -8.53 8.01
N PRO A 169 -9.98 -8.40 9.08
CA PRO A 169 -11.26 -7.72 9.06
C PRO A 169 -11.13 -6.30 8.49
N SER A 170 -12.16 -5.81 7.78
CA SER A 170 -12.11 -4.51 7.11
C SER A 170 -11.72 -3.37 8.04
N GLN A 171 -12.17 -3.42 9.30
CA GLN A 171 -11.91 -2.42 10.33
C GLN A 171 -10.47 -2.40 10.83
N LEU A 172 -9.68 -3.45 10.55
CA LEU A 172 -8.30 -3.56 11.01
C LEU A 172 -7.27 -3.26 9.90
N ARG A 173 -7.70 -3.25 8.63
CA ARG A 173 -6.79 -3.12 7.48
C ARG A 173 -6.08 -1.78 7.45
N GLY A 174 -6.77 -0.73 7.89
CA GLY A 174 -6.29 0.64 7.87
C GLY A 174 -5.24 0.95 8.92
N PHE A 175 -4.98 0.08 9.90
CA PHE A 175 -3.93 0.33 10.89
C PHE A 175 -2.51 0.15 10.33
N PHE A 176 -2.38 -0.40 9.13
CA PHE A 176 -1.10 -0.73 8.52
C PHE A 176 -0.94 -0.04 7.16
N ALA A 177 0.05 0.84 7.08
CA ALA A 177 0.27 1.63 5.87
C ALA A 177 1.74 1.64 5.46
N TYR A 178 1.98 1.55 4.16
CA TYR A 178 3.31 1.74 3.59
C TYR A 178 3.70 3.23 3.63
N PRO A 179 5.00 3.55 3.72
CA PRO A 179 5.46 4.95 3.66
C PRO A 179 4.98 5.69 2.40
N ALA A 180 4.86 5.00 1.26
CA ALA A 180 4.32 5.57 0.03
C ALA A 180 2.81 5.89 0.11
N GLU A 181 2.04 5.14 0.91
CA GLU A 181 0.61 5.36 1.12
C GLU A 181 0.34 6.57 2.04
N LEU A 182 1.32 6.93 2.88
CA LEU A 182 1.26 8.07 3.80
C LEU A 182 1.84 9.36 3.20
N ALA A 183 2.34 9.32 1.96
CA ALA A 183 2.98 10.46 1.33
C ALA A 183 2.00 11.61 1.12
N GLY A 184 2.35 12.79 1.64
CA GLY A 184 1.51 14.00 1.56
C GLY A 184 0.41 14.08 2.61
N MET A 185 0.26 13.05 3.45
CA MET A 185 -0.71 13.08 4.55
C MET A 185 -0.24 13.93 5.72
N THR A 186 -1.17 14.57 6.43
CA THR A 186 -0.89 15.24 7.70
C THR A 186 -0.84 14.22 8.83
N LEU A 187 0.37 14.03 9.36
CA LEU A 187 0.68 13.01 10.34
C LEU A 187 1.18 13.63 11.65
N ILE A 188 0.71 13.09 12.78
CA ILE A 188 1.28 13.34 14.10
C ILE A 188 2.20 12.16 14.42
N GLU A 189 3.50 12.39 14.40
CA GLU A 189 4.48 11.36 14.74
C GLU A 189 4.46 11.07 16.23
N VAL A 190 4.30 9.79 16.57
CA VAL A 190 4.42 9.29 17.93
C VAL A 190 5.80 8.66 18.07
N PRO A 191 6.61 9.07 19.07
CA PRO A 191 7.96 8.58 19.22
C PRO A 191 7.96 7.08 19.53
N SER A 192 8.94 6.36 18.97
CA SER A 192 9.21 4.98 19.35
C SER A 192 10.08 4.92 20.60
N GLN A 193 9.91 3.87 21.39
CA GLN A 193 10.76 3.58 22.54
C GLN A 193 12.02 2.84 22.12
N ILE A 194 13.06 2.90 22.96
CA ILE A 194 14.27 2.10 22.78
C ILE A 194 13.96 0.68 23.24
N SER A 195 13.94 -0.25 22.30
CA SER A 195 13.73 -1.67 22.58
C SER A 195 14.67 -2.51 21.71
N MET A 196 15.10 -3.67 22.22
CA MET A 196 15.72 -4.68 21.36
C MET A 196 14.67 -5.11 20.33
N GLN A 197 15.08 -5.37 19.08
CA GLN A 197 14.16 -5.79 18.00
C GLN A 197 13.44 -7.09 18.37
N ARG A 198 12.34 -6.94 19.08
CA ARG A 198 11.39 -7.96 19.51
C ARG A 198 10.08 -7.69 18.79
N TRP A 199 9.42 -8.76 18.38
CA TRP A 199 8.18 -8.69 17.64
C TRP A 199 7.03 -9.21 18.51
N LEU A 200 5.95 -8.44 18.50
CA LEU A 200 4.67 -8.68 19.15
C LEU A 200 3.69 -9.25 18.13
N ASP A 201 2.67 -9.93 18.65
CA ASP A 201 1.63 -10.55 17.85
C ASP A 201 0.44 -9.59 17.72
N PHE A 202 -0.18 -9.57 16.54
CA PHE A 202 -1.41 -8.80 16.30
C PHE A 202 -2.63 -9.73 16.35
N VAL A 203 -3.55 -9.48 17.27
CA VAL A 203 -4.59 -10.43 17.69
C VAL A 203 -5.94 -9.76 17.72
N TRP A 204 -6.98 -10.46 17.26
CA TRP A 204 -8.36 -9.99 17.38
C TRP A 204 -9.30 -11.17 17.62
N GLU A 205 -10.43 -10.88 18.26
CA GLU A 205 -11.52 -11.84 18.43
C GLU A 205 -12.45 -11.78 17.21
N TYR A 206 -12.76 -12.94 16.61
CA TYR A 206 -13.68 -13.02 15.46
C TYR A 206 -15.00 -13.73 15.81
N GLY A 207 -15.11 -14.23 17.03
CA GLY A 207 -16.31 -14.83 17.60
C GLY A 207 -16.03 -15.21 19.05
N GLU A 208 -17.07 -15.43 19.84
CA GLU A 208 -16.97 -15.66 21.29
C GLU A 208 -15.90 -16.72 21.64
N GLY A 209 -14.83 -16.27 22.29
CA GLY A 209 -13.70 -17.10 22.71
C GLY A 209 -12.83 -17.63 21.56
N LYS A 210 -12.92 -17.06 20.36
CA LYS A 210 -12.15 -17.45 19.18
C LYS A 210 -11.33 -16.27 18.65
N TYR A 211 -10.02 -16.47 18.64
CA TYR A 211 -9.05 -15.45 18.29
C TYR A 211 -8.33 -15.79 17.00
N ALA A 212 -8.00 -14.77 16.22
CA ALA A 212 -7.11 -14.86 15.09
C ALA A 212 -5.85 -14.02 15.35
N VAL A 213 -4.71 -14.49 14.85
CA VAL A 213 -3.40 -13.95 15.19
C VAL A 213 -2.53 -13.83 13.94
N VAL A 214 -1.96 -12.65 13.71
CA VAL A 214 -0.79 -12.49 12.84
C VAL A 214 0.45 -12.48 13.73
N PRO A 215 1.28 -13.53 13.69
CA PRO A 215 2.42 -13.65 14.59
C PRO A 215 3.55 -12.71 14.17
N SER A 216 4.28 -12.15 15.13
CA SER A 216 5.51 -11.38 14.94
C SER A 216 5.37 -10.19 13.98
N THR A 217 4.26 -9.49 14.07
CA THR A 217 3.88 -8.44 13.11
C THR A 217 4.29 -7.04 13.56
N VAL A 218 4.13 -6.70 14.84
CA VAL A 218 4.35 -5.35 15.35
C VAL A 218 5.62 -5.31 16.19
N SER A 219 6.48 -4.31 16.00
CA SER A 219 7.73 -4.15 16.73
C SER A 219 7.47 -3.65 18.15
N ALA A 220 8.24 -4.17 19.12
CA ALA A 220 8.26 -3.69 20.50
C ALA A 220 8.84 -2.26 20.65
N LEU A 221 9.28 -1.65 19.55
CA LEU A 221 9.57 -0.20 19.49
C LEU A 221 8.31 0.65 19.66
N VAL A 222 7.12 0.09 19.47
CA VAL A 222 5.86 0.76 19.79
C VAL A 222 5.71 0.82 21.31
N ASP A 223 5.58 2.03 21.84
CA ASP A 223 5.15 2.23 23.22
C ASP A 223 3.63 2.06 23.32
N LEU A 224 3.20 0.96 23.93
CA LEU A 224 1.79 0.61 24.07
C LEU A 224 1.00 1.63 24.91
N GLU A 225 1.65 2.42 25.78
CA GLU A 225 0.97 3.47 26.55
C GLU A 225 0.52 4.63 25.66
N THR A 226 1.28 4.92 24.59
CA THR A 226 0.97 5.99 23.62
C THR A 226 -0.09 5.60 22.60
N VAL A 227 -0.37 4.30 22.48
CA VAL A 227 -1.36 3.74 21.55
C VAL A 227 -2.75 3.76 22.21
N PRO A 228 -3.84 4.04 21.46
CA PRO A 228 -5.21 3.98 21.99
C PRO A 228 -5.56 2.61 22.56
N GLU A 229 -6.44 2.59 23.56
CA GLU A 229 -6.86 1.37 24.26
C GLU A 229 -7.31 0.26 23.31
N TYR A 230 -8.17 0.58 22.34
CA TYR A 230 -8.67 -0.37 21.35
C TYR A 230 -7.58 -1.00 20.47
N LEU A 231 -6.45 -0.31 20.24
CA LEU A 231 -5.34 -0.83 19.43
C LEU A 231 -4.30 -1.53 20.31
N ARG A 232 -4.17 -1.10 21.56
CA ARG A 232 -3.35 -1.74 22.58
C ARG A 232 -3.83 -3.16 22.87
N GLU A 233 -5.14 -3.38 22.97
CA GLU A 233 -5.72 -4.71 23.17
C GLU A 233 -5.43 -5.68 22.02
N LEU A 234 -5.20 -5.16 20.81
CA LEU A 234 -4.88 -5.97 19.63
C LEU A 234 -3.40 -6.34 19.54
N ILE A 235 -2.52 -5.74 20.34
CA ILE A 235 -1.08 -5.97 20.28
C ILE A 235 -0.65 -6.65 21.58
N VAL A 236 -0.29 -7.93 21.48
CA VAL A 236 0.02 -8.74 22.65
C VAL A 236 1.36 -9.44 22.53
N GLU A 237 1.87 -9.87 23.68
CA GLU A 237 3.08 -10.67 23.75
C GLU A 237 2.85 -12.10 23.23
N PRO A 238 3.81 -12.70 22.51
CA PRO A 238 3.65 -14.07 21.97
C PRO A 238 3.36 -15.14 23.03
N GLU A 239 3.81 -14.94 24.27
CA GLU A 239 3.51 -15.86 25.39
C GLU A 239 2.04 -15.79 25.82
N THR A 240 1.42 -14.61 25.72
CA THR A 240 0.00 -14.42 26.05
C THR A 240 -0.90 -15.14 25.05
N VAL A 241 -0.49 -15.20 23.78
CA VAL A 241 -1.24 -15.91 22.73
C VAL A 241 -1.41 -17.40 23.05
N LYS A 242 -0.41 -18.01 23.72
CA LYS A 242 -0.47 -19.43 24.12
C LYS A 242 -1.53 -19.72 25.19
N GLN A 243 -1.97 -18.69 25.91
CA GLN A 243 -2.96 -18.80 26.98
C GLN A 243 -4.40 -18.61 26.47
N LEU A 244 -4.56 -18.17 25.22
CA LEU A 244 -5.87 -17.95 24.61
C LEU A 244 -6.56 -19.30 24.30
N PRO A 245 -7.89 -19.38 24.47
CA PRO A 245 -8.62 -20.65 24.42
C PRO A 245 -8.64 -21.30 23.02
N SER A 246 -8.88 -20.51 21.97
CA SER A 246 -8.93 -21.00 20.59
C SER A 246 -8.29 -19.99 19.66
N VAL A 247 -7.15 -20.33 19.07
CA VAL A 247 -6.34 -19.43 18.24
C VAL A 247 -6.20 -19.96 16.82
N ARG A 248 -6.51 -19.10 15.83
CA ARG A 248 -6.22 -19.31 14.42
C ARG A 248 -5.04 -18.43 13.99
N PHE A 249 -3.94 -19.06 13.59
CA PHE A 249 -2.82 -18.33 13.01
C PHE A 249 -3.08 -17.98 11.55
N ILE A 250 -2.91 -16.71 11.22
CA ILE A 250 -3.00 -16.22 9.85
C ILE A 250 -1.71 -16.60 9.08
N PRO A 251 -1.83 -17.03 7.82
CA PRO A 251 -0.66 -17.35 7.01
C PRO A 251 0.27 -16.14 6.85
N THR A 252 1.56 -16.34 7.13
CA THR A 252 2.60 -15.34 6.92
C THR A 252 3.66 -15.84 5.95
N LEU A 253 4.22 -14.94 5.15
CA LEU A 253 5.39 -15.22 4.34
C LEU A 253 6.64 -15.13 5.20
N LYS A 254 7.51 -16.13 5.08
CA LYS A 254 8.88 -15.95 5.54
C LYS A 254 9.55 -14.96 4.62
N ALA A 255 10.14 -13.91 5.19
CA ALA A 255 10.99 -12.98 4.44
C ALA A 255 12.09 -13.80 3.74
N LEU A 256 11.97 -13.96 2.42
CA LEU A 256 13.02 -14.55 1.61
C LEU A 256 14.13 -13.51 1.56
N ASN A 257 15.20 -13.73 2.31
CA ASN A 257 16.38 -12.89 2.20
C ASN A 257 16.84 -12.95 0.72
N PRO A 258 16.80 -11.83 -0.03
CA PRO A 258 17.07 -11.84 -1.46
C PRO A 258 18.50 -12.27 -1.79
N MET A 259 19.43 -12.22 -0.81
CA MET A 259 20.77 -12.78 -0.95
C MET A 259 20.76 -14.31 -1.09
N TYR A 260 19.77 -14.97 -0.50
CA TYR A 260 19.54 -16.41 -0.60
C TYR A 260 18.36 -16.69 -1.53
N LYS A 261 18.38 -16.12 -2.75
CA LYS A 261 17.64 -16.76 -3.84
C LYS A 261 18.22 -18.16 -4.00
N ARG A 262 17.43 -19.18 -3.66
CA ARG A 262 17.73 -20.57 -4.02
C ARG A 262 17.70 -20.61 -5.55
N THR A 263 18.86 -20.40 -6.18
CA THR A 263 18.98 -20.20 -7.62
C THR A 263 18.77 -21.48 -8.42
N SER A 264 18.74 -22.64 -7.77
CA SER A 264 18.12 -23.86 -8.28
C SER A 264 17.85 -24.85 -7.14
N ASP A 265 16.88 -25.75 -7.32
CA ASP A 265 16.69 -26.91 -6.46
C ASP A 265 17.84 -27.94 -6.58
N GLU A 266 18.73 -27.76 -7.56
CA GLU A 266 19.95 -28.54 -7.76
C GLU A 266 21.15 -28.00 -6.96
N TYR A 267 21.10 -26.76 -6.48
CA TYR A 267 22.22 -26.16 -5.73
C TYR A 267 22.23 -26.68 -4.29
N GLY A 268 22.90 -27.81 -4.11
CA GLY A 268 23.00 -28.54 -2.85
C GLY A 268 23.49 -29.98 -3.02
N TYR A 269 23.29 -30.59 -4.19
CA TYR A 269 23.89 -31.88 -4.51
C TYR A 269 25.28 -31.69 -5.12
N GLY A 270 26.32 -32.00 -4.35
CA GLY A 270 27.71 -32.05 -4.86
C GLY A 270 28.58 -30.83 -4.55
N VAL A 271 28.14 -29.89 -3.70
CA VAL A 271 28.96 -28.74 -3.25
C VAL A 271 30.36 -29.15 -2.77
N PRO A 272 30.58 -30.27 -2.05
CA PRO A 272 31.92 -30.72 -1.68
C PRO A 272 32.79 -31.11 -2.90
N GLU A 273 32.20 -31.71 -3.93
CA GLU A 273 32.90 -32.11 -5.15
C GLU A 273 33.25 -30.91 -6.05
N GLU A 274 32.35 -29.93 -6.12
CA GLU A 274 32.57 -28.69 -6.87
C GLU A 274 33.64 -27.81 -6.19
N VAL A 275 33.63 -27.73 -4.85
CA VAL A 275 34.69 -27.05 -4.08
C VAL A 275 36.04 -27.75 -4.26
N LYS A 276 36.09 -29.09 -4.25
CA LYS A 276 37.32 -29.85 -4.56
C LYS A 276 37.82 -29.58 -5.98
N ARG A 277 36.92 -29.53 -6.97
CA ARG A 277 37.26 -29.16 -8.35
C ARG A 277 37.84 -27.75 -8.42
N ILE A 278 37.19 -26.76 -7.80
CA ILE A 278 37.69 -25.38 -7.78
C ILE A 278 39.06 -25.30 -7.10
N HIS A 279 39.28 -26.03 -6.01
CA HIS A 279 40.58 -26.09 -5.33
C HIS A 279 41.67 -26.71 -6.20
N HIS A 280 41.36 -27.82 -6.88
CA HIS A 280 42.27 -28.48 -7.82
C HIS A 280 42.62 -27.57 -9.01
N TRP A 281 41.65 -26.80 -9.48
CA TRP A 281 41.86 -25.82 -10.54
C TRP A 281 42.73 -24.66 -10.08
N LYS A 282 42.48 -24.11 -8.89
CA LYS A 282 43.35 -23.08 -8.29
C LYS A 282 44.78 -23.58 -8.15
N PHE A 283 44.97 -24.81 -7.66
CA PHE A 283 46.29 -25.42 -7.54
C PHE A 283 47.01 -25.49 -8.89
N LYS A 284 46.34 -25.95 -9.96
CA LYS A 284 46.91 -25.99 -11.31
C LYS A 284 47.20 -24.62 -11.92
N THR A 285 46.43 -23.59 -11.55
CA THR A 285 46.71 -22.20 -11.94
C THR A 285 47.97 -21.69 -11.24
N TYR A 286 48.15 -21.98 -9.94
CA TYR A 286 49.36 -21.58 -9.20
C TYR A 286 50.61 -22.37 -9.62
N ASP A 287 50.45 -23.63 -10.01
CA ASP A 287 51.52 -24.50 -10.52
C ASP A 287 51.88 -24.22 -11.99
N GLY A 288 51.25 -23.21 -12.61
CA GLY A 288 51.58 -22.77 -13.98
C GLY A 288 51.27 -23.79 -15.08
N THR A 289 50.50 -24.85 -14.79
CA THR A 289 50.16 -25.91 -15.75
C THR A 289 48.86 -25.63 -16.53
N ALA A 290 48.10 -24.61 -16.13
CA ALA A 290 46.88 -24.18 -16.82
C ALA A 290 47.00 -22.74 -17.34
N TYR A 291 47.38 -22.58 -18.61
CA TYR A 291 47.27 -21.31 -19.33
C TYR A 291 45.96 -21.26 -20.13
N GLY A 292 45.16 -20.22 -19.90
CA GLY A 292 44.14 -19.79 -20.85
C GLY A 292 42.78 -20.47 -20.74
N LEU A 293 41.95 -19.98 -19.81
CA LEU A 293 40.58 -19.52 -20.10
C LEU A 293 40.12 -18.72 -18.89
N ILE A 294 40.68 -17.51 -18.84
CA ILE A 294 40.23 -16.41 -18.01
C ILE A 294 38.72 -16.27 -18.23
N TYR A 295 37.94 -16.50 -17.17
CA TYR A 295 36.81 -15.65 -16.80
C TYR A 295 35.90 -15.17 -17.96
N HIS A 296 35.52 -16.05 -18.89
CA HIS A 296 34.44 -15.76 -19.83
C HIS A 296 33.11 -16.10 -19.16
N GLY A 297 32.38 -15.05 -18.83
CA GLY A 297 31.19 -15.07 -18.00
C GLY A 297 30.08 -16.00 -18.49
N ARG A 298 29.35 -16.54 -17.52
CA ARG A 298 27.96 -17.00 -17.67
C ARG A 298 26.98 -15.84 -17.94
N LEU A 299 27.46 -14.72 -18.49
CA LEU A 299 26.72 -13.51 -18.81
C LEU A 299 26.75 -13.16 -20.32
N GLU A 300 27.52 -13.87 -21.16
CA GLU A 300 27.64 -13.53 -22.60
C GLU A 300 26.68 -14.27 -23.55
N LYS A 301 25.85 -15.20 -23.06
CA LYS A 301 24.93 -15.96 -23.94
C LYS A 301 23.56 -15.34 -24.17
N PHE A 302 23.22 -14.19 -23.58
CA PHE A 302 21.90 -13.57 -23.77
C PHE A 302 21.91 -12.29 -24.63
N THR A 303 23.03 -11.57 -24.74
CA THR A 303 23.06 -10.25 -25.40
C THR A 303 23.69 -10.25 -26.79
N LYS A 304 24.39 -11.30 -27.21
CA LYS A 304 25.08 -11.35 -28.52
C LYS A 304 24.20 -11.73 -29.71
N MET A 305 22.92 -12.05 -29.50
CA MET A 305 21.97 -12.32 -30.59
C MET A 305 21.24 -11.08 -31.12
N LEU A 306 21.36 -9.90 -30.48
CA LEU A 306 20.51 -8.74 -30.82
C LEU A 306 21.23 -7.50 -31.34
N TYR A 307 22.56 -7.41 -31.27
CA TYR A 307 23.25 -6.23 -31.80
C TYR A 307 24.39 -6.62 -32.73
N GLY A 308 24.14 -6.38 -34.02
CA GLY A 308 25.12 -6.42 -35.08
C GLY A 308 26.28 -5.44 -34.82
N GLN A 309 27.39 -5.76 -35.46
CA GLN A 309 28.68 -5.08 -35.44
C GLN A 309 28.62 -3.55 -35.31
N SER A 310 29.39 -3.00 -34.38
CA SER A 310 30.34 -1.92 -34.67
C SER A 310 31.28 -1.66 -33.49
N GLN A 311 32.44 -1.13 -33.84
CA GLN A 311 33.72 -1.19 -33.15
C GLN A 311 33.80 -0.25 -31.94
N SER A 312 34.45 -0.72 -30.87
CA SER A 312 34.91 0.11 -29.76
C SER A 312 36.35 0.54 -30.02
N THR A 313 36.57 1.82 -30.30
CA THR A 313 37.88 2.47 -30.29
C THR A 313 38.13 3.13 -28.93
N ALA A 314 39.08 2.59 -28.17
CA ALA A 314 40.03 3.24 -27.23
C ALA A 314 39.51 4.34 -26.25
N ALA A 315 39.98 4.48 -25.00
CA ALA A 315 41.02 3.84 -24.20
C ALA A 315 40.93 4.38 -22.75
N SER A 316 41.49 3.59 -21.82
CA SER A 316 41.98 3.95 -20.47
C SER A 316 41.02 4.61 -19.46
N GLY A 317 41.00 4.26 -18.19
CA GLY A 317 41.91 3.43 -17.42
C GLY A 317 41.41 3.46 -15.97
N ILE A 318 41.47 2.30 -15.32
CA ILE A 318 41.36 2.20 -13.87
C ILE A 318 42.67 2.72 -13.28
N ASN A 319 42.60 3.54 -12.24
CA ASN A 319 43.67 3.64 -11.25
C ASN A 319 43.04 3.60 -9.86
N ILE A 320 43.50 2.59 -9.09
CA ILE A 320 43.75 2.51 -7.63
C ILE A 320 42.86 3.39 -6.75
#